data_AF-A0A534EW27-F1
#
_entry.id   AF-A0A534EW27-F1
#
_cell.length_a   1.000
_cell.length_b   1.000
_cell.length_c   1.000
_cell.angle_alpha   90.00
_cell.angle_beta   90.00
_cell.angle_gamma   90.00
#
_symmetry.space_group_name_H-M   'P 1'
#
loop_
_entity.id
_entity.type
_entity.pdbx_description
1 polymer ?
#
loop_
_entity_poly.entity_id
_entity_poly.type
_entity_poly.pdbx_seq_one_letter_code
_entity_poly.pdbx_strand_id
1 'polypeptide(L)'
;MEREYVVACPYDERSALLDAAEFLNSRMREIRDSGKVVGLDRIAVMAALNLAHEFLRIRDRESRVDSGVGVRVRALRERVEGVLGKGQQLEL
;
A
#
# COMPACT_ATOMS: atom_id res chain seq x y z
N MET A 1 -1.44 -23.23 7.77
CA MET A 1 -1.10 -23.45 9.17
C MET A 1 -2.32 -24.01 9.87
N GLU A 2 -2.12 -24.98 10.75
CA GLU A 2 -3.18 -25.72 11.44
C GLU A 2 -3.35 -25.16 12.85
N ARG A 3 -3.73 -23.87 12.94
CA ARG A 3 -4.08 -23.24 14.22
C ARG A 3 -5.35 -22.45 14.07
N GLU A 4 -6.26 -22.66 15.01
CA GLU A 4 -7.51 -21.94 15.12
C GLU A 4 -7.34 -20.79 16.10
N TYR A 5 -7.85 -19.62 15.73
CA TYR A 5 -7.80 -18.41 16.55
C TYR A 5 -9.18 -17.78 16.60
N VAL A 6 -9.55 -17.29 17.78
CA VAL A 6 -10.76 -16.49 17.97
C VAL A 6 -10.35 -15.02 18.01
N VAL A 7 -10.94 -14.22 17.13
CA VAL A 7 -10.64 -12.80 16.99
C VAL A 7 -11.95 -12.02 17.06
N ALA A 8 -11.97 -10.93 17.84
CA ALA A 8 -13.11 -10.02 17.85
C ALA A 8 -13.20 -9.32 16.50
N CYS A 9 -14.36 -9.39 15.84
CA CYS A 9 -14.56 -8.87 14.50
C CYS A 9 -15.99 -8.29 14.36
N PRO A 10 -16.13 -7.02 13.93
CA PRO A 10 -17.40 -6.46 13.49
C PRO A 10 -18.01 -7.28 12.33
N TYR A 11 -19.35 -7.30 12.23
CA TYR A 11 -20.04 -8.12 11.22
C TYR A 11 -19.66 -7.71 9.78
N ASP A 12 -19.51 -6.42 9.54
CA ASP A 12 -19.14 -5.80 8.27
C ASP A 12 -17.67 -6.04 7.88
N GLU A 13 -16.79 -6.31 8.84
CA GLU A 13 -15.37 -6.58 8.58
C GLU A 13 -15.06 -8.07 8.41
N ARG A 14 -16.02 -8.97 8.66
CA ARG A 14 -15.79 -10.42 8.68
C ARG A 14 -15.15 -10.96 7.41
N SER A 15 -15.63 -10.52 6.24
CA SER A 15 -15.06 -10.97 4.96
C SER A 15 -13.61 -10.52 4.81
N ALA A 16 -13.34 -9.24 5.06
CA ALA A 16 -12.00 -8.67 4.95
C ALA A 16 -11.02 -9.34 5.92
N LEU A 17 -11.47 -9.67 7.14
CA LEU A 17 -10.64 -10.39 8.11
C LEU A 17 -10.33 -11.82 7.66
N LEU A 18 -11.29 -12.52 7.04
CA LEU A 18 -11.05 -13.87 6.48
C LEU A 18 -10.05 -13.82 5.33
N ASP A 19 -10.19 -12.86 4.41
CA ASP A 19 -9.26 -12.65 3.32
C ASP A 19 -7.84 -12.35 3.85
N ALA A 20 -7.72 -11.50 4.87
CA ALA A 20 -6.46 -11.20 5.52
C ALA A 20 -5.83 -12.43 6.20
N ALA A 21 -6.65 -13.27 6.85
CA ALA A 21 -6.21 -14.50 7.48
C ALA A 21 -5.71 -15.52 6.45
N GLU A 22 -6.42 -15.69 5.33
CA GLU A 22 -6.00 -16.57 4.24
C GLU A 22 -4.70 -16.09 3.60
N PHE A 23 -4.57 -14.78 3.36
CA PHE A 23 -3.37 -14.18 2.83
C PHE A 23 -2.16 -14.37 3.77
N LEU A 24 -2.31 -14.07 5.07
CA LEU A 24 -1.26 -14.32 6.07
C LEU A 24 -0.86 -15.80 6.09
N ASN A 25 -1.84 -16.69 6.06
CA ASN A 25 -1.63 -18.13 6.09
C ASN A 25 -0.84 -18.62 4.86
N SER A 26 -1.11 -18.06 3.68
CA SER A 26 -0.34 -18.33 2.46
C SER A 26 1.12 -17.89 2.61
N ARG A 27 1.37 -16.66 3.08
CA ARG A 27 2.73 -16.14 3.33
C ARG A 27 3.51 -16.96 4.35
N MET A 28 2.84 -17.40 5.41
CA MET A 28 3.46 -18.28 6.40
C MET A 28 3.85 -19.62 5.79
N ARG A 29 3.04 -20.19 4.86
CA ARG A 29 3.39 -21.44 4.15
C ARG A 29 4.59 -21.23 3.24
N GLU A 30 4.63 -20.15 2.47
CA GLU A 30 5.79 -19.80 1.63
C GLU A 30 7.10 -19.75 2.44
N ILE A 31 7.07 -19.09 3.61
CA ILE A 31 8.25 -18.98 4.48
C ILE A 31 8.64 -20.35 5.03
N ARG A 32 7.68 -21.14 5.50
CA ARG A 32 7.92 -22.50 6.00
C ARG A 32 8.53 -23.39 4.92
N ASP A 33 7.94 -23.38 3.73
CA ASP A 33 8.31 -24.24 2.62
C ASP A 33 9.69 -23.86 2.04
N SER A 34 10.16 -22.62 2.27
CA SER A 34 11.54 -22.22 1.97
C SER A 34 12.60 -22.95 2.81
N GLY A 35 12.22 -23.54 3.94
CA GLY A 35 13.13 -24.24 4.87
C GLY A 35 14.12 -23.35 5.62
N LYS A 36 14.16 -22.02 5.37
CA LYS A 36 15.14 -21.10 5.97
C LYS A 36 14.79 -20.69 7.41
N VAL A 37 13.52 -20.80 7.80
CA VAL A 37 13.03 -20.37 9.11
C VAL A 37 12.35 -21.56 9.78
N VAL A 38 12.83 -21.90 10.97
CA VAL A 38 12.29 -23.01 11.78
C VAL A 38 11.53 -22.45 12.97
N GLY A 39 10.36 -23.03 13.24
CA GLY A 39 9.49 -22.66 14.36
C GLY A 39 8.34 -21.76 13.92
N LEU A 40 7.12 -22.13 14.32
CA LEU A 40 5.90 -21.47 13.87
C LEU A 40 5.84 -19.99 14.31
N ASP A 41 6.26 -19.69 15.53
CA ASP A 41 6.24 -18.31 16.05
C ASP A 41 7.19 -17.41 15.24
N ARG A 42 8.37 -17.92 14.87
CA ARG A 42 9.31 -17.20 14.00
C ARG A 42 8.75 -17.00 12.59
N ILE A 43 8.09 -18.03 12.05
CA ILE A 43 7.41 -17.93 10.76
C ILE A 43 6.32 -16.85 10.79
N ALA A 44 5.53 -16.79 11.87
CA ALA A 44 4.48 -15.78 12.05
C ALA A 44 5.06 -14.36 12.12
N VAL A 45 6.11 -14.16 12.92
CA VAL A 45 6.80 -12.87 13.05
C VAL A 45 7.41 -12.43 11.71
N MET A 46 8.05 -13.35 10.98
CA MET A 46 8.63 -13.05 9.67
C MET A 46 7.56 -12.69 8.63
N ALA A 47 6.44 -13.43 8.62
CA ALA A 47 5.31 -13.12 7.75
C ALA A 47 4.75 -11.71 8.06
N ALA A 48 4.53 -11.41 9.34
CA ALA A 48 4.04 -10.10 9.77
C ALA A 48 4.99 -8.95 9.38
N LEU A 49 6.30 -9.12 9.58
CA LEU A 49 7.30 -8.12 9.20
C LEU A 49 7.35 -7.88 7.68
N ASN A 50 7.29 -8.96 6.88
CA ASN A 50 7.29 -8.85 5.42
C ASN A 50 6.03 -8.11 4.93
N LEU A 51 4.87 -8.42 5.48
CA LEU A 51 3.61 -7.76 5.15
C LEU A 51 3.60 -6.28 5.56
N ALA A 52 4.09 -5.97 6.76
CA ALA A 52 4.23 -4.59 7.22
C ALA A 52 5.17 -3.79 6.31
N HIS A 53 6.29 -4.40 5.89
CA HIS A 53 7.22 -3.77 4.95
C HIS A 53 6.57 -3.50 3.59
N GLU A 54 5.83 -4.47 3.05
CA GLU A 54 5.10 -4.32 1.79
C GLU A 54 4.06 -3.19 1.88
N PHE A 55 3.27 -3.15 2.96
CA PHE A 55 2.30 -2.09 3.23
C PHE A 55 2.95 -0.70 3.28
N LEU A 56 4.06 -0.54 4.03
CA LEU A 56 4.79 0.72 4.11
C LEU A 56 5.34 1.16 2.75
N ARG A 57 5.81 0.22 1.93
CA ARG A 57 6.31 0.50 0.57
C ARG A 57 5.18 0.97 -0.36
N ILE A 58 3.99 0.37 -0.26
CA ILE A 58 2.81 0.79 -1.04
C ILE A 58 2.41 2.22 -0.65
N ARG A 59 2.35 2.50 0.66
CA ARG A 59 2.03 3.83 1.19
C ARG A 59 3.04 4.90 0.76
N ASP A 60 4.34 4.60 0.80
CA ASP A 60 5.37 5.51 0.29
C ASP A 60 5.19 5.78 -1.21
N ARG A 61 4.94 4.74 -2.01
CA ARG A 61 4.67 4.89 -3.45
C ARG A 61 3.44 5.76 -3.71
N GLU A 62 2.36 5.56 -2.97
CA GLU A 62 1.13 6.36 -3.10
C GLU A 62 1.41 7.85 -2.78
N SER A 63 2.13 8.13 -1.70
CA SER A 63 2.52 9.50 -1.32
C SER A 63 3.37 10.21 -2.40
N ARG A 64 4.25 9.47 -3.07
CA ARG A 64 5.08 9.99 -4.17
C ARG A 64 4.25 10.25 -5.42
N VAL A 65 3.28 9.40 -5.72
CA VAL A 65 2.36 9.58 -6.85
C VAL A 65 1.51 10.83 -6.63
N ASP A 66 0.92 10.99 -5.46
CA ASP A 66 0.11 12.17 -5.12
C ASP A 66 0.91 13.47 -5.24
N SER A 67 2.12 13.47 -4.67
CA SER A 67 3.07 14.60 -4.79
C SER A 67 3.42 14.91 -6.25
N GLY A 68 3.70 13.88 -7.06
CA GLY A 68 4.04 14.04 -8.47
C GLY A 68 2.88 14.58 -9.32
N VAL A 69 1.65 14.13 -9.06
CA VAL A 69 0.44 14.66 -9.70
C VAL A 69 0.25 16.12 -9.34
N GLY A 70 0.37 16.48 -8.05
CA GLY A 70 0.26 17.86 -7.59
C GLY A 70 1.27 18.81 -8.26
N VAL A 71 2.52 18.36 -8.43
CA VAL A 71 3.55 19.13 -9.16
C VAL A 71 3.16 19.35 -10.62
N ARG A 72 2.71 18.29 -11.31
CA ARG A 72 2.32 18.38 -12.73
C ARG A 72 1.12 19.30 -12.94
N VAL A 73 0.12 19.25 -12.05
CA VAL A 73 -1.05 20.13 -12.11
C VAL A 73 -0.65 21.60 -11.92
N ARG A 74 0.26 21.90 -10.98
CA ARG A 74 0.79 23.27 -10.81
C ARG A 74 1.53 23.77 -12.05
N ALA A 75 2.42 22.96 -12.61
CA ALA A 75 3.15 23.32 -13.83
C ALA A 75 2.22 23.56 -15.04
N LEU A 76 1.13 22.78 -15.16
CA LEU A 76 0.13 23.00 -16.19
C LEU A 76 -0.63 24.32 -15.98
N ARG A 77 -0.99 24.66 -14.74
CA ARG A 77 -1.64 25.95 -14.41
C ARG A 77 -0.74 27.13 -14.77
N GLU A 78 0.51 27.12 -14.33
CA GLU A 78 1.48 28.19 -14.63
C GLU A 78 1.67 28.36 -16.15
N ARG A 79 1.69 27.27 -16.90
CA ARG A 79 1.82 27.31 -18.36
C ARG A 79 0.58 27.86 -19.06
N VAL A 80 -0.62 27.55 -18.56
CA VAL A 80 -1.89 28.12 -19.06
C VAL A 80 -1.94 29.62 -18.75
N GLU A 81 -1.66 30.02 -17.52
CA GLU A 81 -1.60 31.43 -17.10
C GLU A 81 -0.58 32.22 -17.93
N GLY A 82 0.60 31.65 -18.18
CA GLY A 82 1.64 32.27 -19.00
C GLY A 82 1.27 32.45 -20.48
N VAL A 83 0.40 31.61 -21.04
CA VAL A 83 -0.12 31.77 -22.41
C VAL A 83 -1.25 32.80 -22.44
N LEU A 84 -2.17 32.75 -21.49
CA LEU A 84 -3.30 33.69 -21.40
C LEU A 84 -2.83 35.12 -21.12
N GLY A 85 -1.86 35.30 -20.23
CA GLY A 85 -1.27 36.62 -19.93
C GLY A 85 -0.55 37.25 -21.12
N LYS A 86 0.06 36.43 -22.00
CA LYS A 86 0.66 36.91 -23.25
C LYS A 86 -0.40 37.33 -24.28
N GLY A 87 -1.55 36.68 -24.30
CA GLY A 87 -2.66 37.05 -25.18
C GLY A 87 -3.23 38.44 -24.88
N GLN A 88 -3.37 38.80 -23.59
CA GLN A 88 -3.87 40.11 -23.18
C GLN A 88 -2.88 41.27 -23.44
N GLN A 89 -1.58 40.99 -23.51
CA GLN A 89 -0.55 42.00 -23.74
C GLN A 89 -0.38 42.38 -25.24
N LEU A 90 -1.00 41.61 -26.14
CA LEU A 90 -1.03 41.89 -27.59
C LEU A 90 -2.26 42.71 -28.02
N GLU A 91 -3.23 42.96 -27.12
CA GLU A 91 -4.46 43.73 -27.40
C GLU A 91 -4.40 45.20 -26.94
N LEU A 92 -3.22 45.71 -26.56
CA LEU A 92 -2.94 47.12 -26.24
C LEU A 92 -1.97 47.72 -27.28
#